data_AF-A0A8J3TQN2-F1
#
_entry.id   AF-A0A8J3TQN2-F1
#
_cell.length_a   1.000
_cell.length_b   1.000
_cell.length_c   1.000
_cell.angle_alpha   90.00
_cell.angle_beta   90.00
_cell.angle_gamma   90.00
#
_symmetry.space_group_name_H-M   'P 1'
#
loop_
_entity.id
_entity.type
_entity.pdbx_description
1 polymer ?
#
loop_
_entity_poly.entity_id
_entity_poly.type
_entity_poly.pdbx_seq_one_letter_code
_entity_poly.pdbx_strand_id
1 'polypeptide(L)'
;MPTTLVDWLRICKGEAIGPGGVLGARPDQPHLDIAHGLSMHPGWRARGWIPVAGDGCGDYYVLVGHGELAGHVGFIDQAELDEIDYVVASDLWLFLRFLLLRETGDRRWPVDRQTVLSTDPAMARVPRGLQPWSGDA
;
A
#
# COMPACT_ATOMS: atom_id res chain seq x y z
N MET A 1 6.20 -5.06 -14.77
CA MET A 1 5.92 -4.03 -13.74
C MET A 1 4.53 -3.47 -14.02
N PRO A 2 3.64 -3.33 -13.02
CA PRO A 2 2.28 -2.82 -13.22
C PRO A 2 2.30 -1.44 -13.88
N THR A 3 1.38 -1.17 -14.81
CA THR A 3 1.34 0.10 -15.56
C THR A 3 1.08 1.30 -14.65
N THR A 4 0.22 1.16 -13.66
CA THR A 4 -0.07 2.20 -12.65
C THR A 4 1.18 2.61 -11.87
N LEU A 5 2.05 1.65 -11.53
CA LEU A 5 3.33 1.93 -10.87
C LEU A 5 4.30 2.68 -11.79
N VAL A 6 4.34 2.32 -13.08
CA VAL A 6 5.17 3.04 -14.08
C VAL A 6 4.73 4.51 -14.16
N ASP A 7 3.43 4.76 -14.22
CA ASP A 7 2.89 6.10 -14.32
C ASP A 7 3.13 6.91 -13.04
N TRP A 8 3.00 6.30 -11.86
CA TRP A 8 3.39 6.91 -10.58
C TRP A 8 4.87 7.31 -10.57
N LEU A 9 5.77 6.39 -10.91
CA LEU A 9 7.21 6.60 -10.86
C LEU A 9 7.71 7.67 -11.86
N ARG A 10 6.90 8.05 -12.84
CA ARG A 10 7.17 9.20 -13.72
C ARG A 10 6.90 10.53 -13.04
N ILE A 11 5.99 10.56 -12.07
CA ILE A 11 5.53 11.76 -11.37
C ILE A 11 6.30 11.94 -10.06
N CYS A 12 6.42 10.87 -9.28
CA CYS A 12 7.10 10.86 -7.99
C CYS A 12 8.22 9.82 -7.95
N LYS A 13 9.37 10.22 -7.42
CA LYS A 13 10.56 9.36 -7.29
C LYS A 13 10.83 8.90 -5.86
N GLY A 14 9.87 9.14 -4.96
CA GLY A 14 9.92 8.86 -3.53
C GLY A 14 9.80 10.18 -2.76
N GLU A 15 8.75 10.29 -1.94
CA GLU A 15 8.39 11.53 -1.24
C GLU A 15 7.96 11.22 0.19
N ALA A 16 8.38 12.05 1.14
CA ALA A 16 7.98 11.94 2.54
C ALA A 16 6.54 12.45 2.73
N ILE A 17 5.56 11.73 2.16
CA ILE A 17 4.13 11.96 2.38
C ILE A 17 3.69 11.03 3.50
N GLY A 18 3.20 11.61 4.60
CA GLY A 18 2.89 10.88 5.82
C GLY A 18 4.14 10.36 6.55
N PRO A 19 3.95 9.68 7.69
CA PRO A 19 5.04 9.35 8.62
C PRO A 19 6.09 8.36 8.09
N GLY A 20 5.76 7.49 7.12
CA GLY A 20 6.73 6.58 6.50
C GLY A 20 7.05 6.86 5.02
N GLY A 21 6.37 7.84 4.41
CA GLY A 21 6.60 8.24 3.02
C GLY A 21 6.07 7.26 1.98
N VAL A 22 5.96 7.75 0.75
CA VAL A 22 5.69 6.95 -0.44
C VAL A 22 7.03 6.61 -1.09
N LEU A 23 7.22 5.32 -1.36
CA LEU A 23 8.46 4.81 -1.93
C LEU A 23 8.49 5.04 -3.44
N GLY A 24 9.68 5.27 -3.98
CA GLY A 24 9.91 5.47 -5.40
C GLY A 24 11.21 4.84 -5.89
N ALA A 25 11.56 5.14 -7.15
CA ALA A 25 12.74 4.59 -7.80
C ALA A 25 13.89 5.60 -7.75
N ARG A 26 14.92 5.30 -6.94
CA ARG A 26 16.10 6.15 -6.72
C ARG A 26 15.76 7.55 -6.13
N PRO A 27 15.08 7.62 -4.99
CA PRO A 27 14.97 8.86 -4.23
C PRO A 27 16.32 9.30 -3.65
N ASP A 28 16.40 10.57 -3.26
CA ASP A 28 17.56 11.12 -2.55
C ASP A 28 17.75 10.47 -1.16
N GLN A 29 16.66 9.94 -0.57
CA GLN A 29 16.66 9.30 0.74
C GLN A 29 16.54 7.78 0.60
N PRO A 30 17.56 6.98 0.99
CA PRO A 30 17.58 5.54 0.73
C PRO A 30 16.40 4.75 1.31
N HIS A 31 15.83 5.17 2.45
CA HIS A 31 14.69 4.49 3.07
C HIS A 31 13.38 4.64 2.26
N LEU A 32 13.32 5.57 1.31
CA LEU A 32 12.21 5.72 0.38
C LEU A 32 12.41 4.91 -0.92
N ASP A 33 13.54 4.23 -1.09
CA ASP A 33 13.83 3.50 -2.33
C ASP A 33 13.17 2.12 -2.31
N ILE A 34 12.36 1.84 -3.35
CA ILE A 34 11.74 0.51 -3.55
C ILE A 34 12.81 -0.58 -3.57
N ALA A 35 13.97 -0.33 -4.19
CA ALA A 35 15.04 -1.32 -4.25
C ALA A 35 15.62 -1.63 -2.87
N HIS A 36 15.70 -0.61 -2.00
CA HIS A 36 16.13 -0.77 -0.61
C HIS A 36 15.11 -1.57 0.20
N GLY A 37 13.81 -1.23 0.10
CA GLY A 37 12.74 -2.01 0.75
C GLY A 37 12.76 -3.50 0.35
N LEU A 38 12.91 -3.79 -0.94
CA LEU A 38 13.04 -5.17 -1.43
C LEU A 38 14.34 -5.86 -1.01
N SER A 39 15.38 -5.12 -0.60
CA SER A 39 16.61 -5.72 -0.05
C SER A 39 16.43 -6.15 1.41
N MET A 40 15.57 -5.45 2.17
CA MET A 40 15.25 -5.78 3.56
C MET A 40 14.29 -6.97 3.66
N HIS A 41 13.41 -7.14 2.67
CA HIS A 41 12.39 -8.19 2.66
C HIS A 41 12.50 -9.07 1.40
N PRO A 42 13.49 -9.98 1.34
CA PRO A 42 13.79 -10.74 0.12
C PRO A 42 12.63 -11.62 -0.35
N GLY A 43 11.76 -12.08 0.56
CA GLY A 43 10.59 -12.89 0.25
C GLY A 43 9.52 -12.16 -0.58
N TRP A 44 9.51 -10.82 -0.58
CA TRP A 44 8.52 -10.03 -1.31
C TRP A 44 8.70 -10.12 -2.82
N ARG A 45 9.95 -10.23 -3.29
CA ARG A 45 10.23 -10.40 -4.73
C ARG A 45 9.61 -11.69 -5.26
N ALA A 46 9.74 -12.79 -4.53
CA ALA A 46 9.18 -14.08 -4.92
C ALA A 46 7.64 -14.05 -4.95
N ARG A 47 7.03 -13.26 -4.06
CA ARG A 47 5.58 -13.02 -4.00
C ARG A 47 5.09 -11.93 -4.97
N GLY A 48 6.01 -11.26 -5.67
CA GLY A 48 5.72 -10.14 -6.56
C GLY A 48 5.06 -8.96 -5.85
N TRP A 49 5.40 -8.76 -4.59
CA TRP A 49 5.00 -7.61 -3.80
C TRP A 49 6.03 -6.50 -3.97
N ILE A 50 5.53 -5.31 -4.29
CA ILE A 50 6.37 -4.13 -4.51
C ILE A 50 6.02 -3.14 -3.41
N PRO A 51 6.95 -2.80 -2.50
CA PRO A 51 6.66 -1.82 -1.47
C PRO A 51 6.41 -0.44 -2.10
N VAL A 52 5.34 0.21 -1.69
CA VAL A 52 4.91 1.51 -2.21
C VAL A 52 4.81 2.58 -1.14
N ALA A 53 4.67 2.22 0.14
CA ALA A 53 4.74 3.17 1.25
C ALA A 53 5.11 2.46 2.56
N GLY A 54 5.58 3.23 3.53
CA GLY A 54 5.69 2.81 4.92
C GLY A 54 4.75 3.61 5.83
N ASP A 55 4.47 3.10 7.01
CA ASP A 55 3.72 3.85 8.04
C ASP A 55 4.63 4.67 8.98
N GLY A 56 5.95 4.42 8.95
CA GLY A 56 6.96 5.09 9.78
C GLY A 56 7.31 4.35 11.07
N CYS A 57 6.59 3.27 11.39
CA CYS A 57 6.79 2.44 12.58
C CYS A 57 7.18 1.00 12.27
N GLY A 58 7.33 0.64 10.98
CA GLY A 58 7.79 -0.68 10.54
C GLY A 58 6.77 -1.42 9.68
N ASP A 59 5.55 -0.91 9.57
CA ASP A 59 4.51 -1.48 8.73
C ASP A 59 4.64 -0.96 7.30
N TYR A 60 4.20 -1.78 6.34
CA TYR A 60 4.38 -1.50 4.93
C TYR A 60 3.09 -1.62 4.13
N TYR A 61 3.03 -0.84 3.06
CA TYR A 61 2.03 -0.98 2.01
C TYR A 61 2.72 -1.54 0.77
N VAL A 62 2.17 -2.61 0.20
CA VAL A 62 2.72 -3.27 -0.99
C VAL A 62 1.70 -3.31 -2.12
N LEU A 63 2.14 -2.98 -3.33
CA LEU A 63 1.40 -3.25 -4.55
C LEU A 63 1.60 -4.71 -4.95
N VAL A 64 0.51 -5.45 -5.09
CA VAL A 64 0.53 -6.85 -5.49
C VAL A 64 0.63 -6.96 -7.01
N GLY A 65 1.68 -7.61 -7.51
CA GLY A 65 1.98 -7.68 -8.94
C GLY A 65 1.34 -8.85 -9.70
N HIS A 66 0.86 -9.90 -9.02
CA HIS A 66 0.26 -11.08 -9.64
C HIS A 66 -0.67 -11.83 -8.68
N GLY A 67 -1.39 -12.84 -9.19
CA GLY A 67 -2.39 -13.60 -8.41
C GLY A 67 -3.75 -12.92 -8.35
N GLU A 68 -4.63 -13.40 -7.46
CA GLU A 68 -6.01 -12.91 -7.34
C GLU A 68 -6.10 -11.45 -6.87
N LEU A 69 -5.11 -11.00 -6.09
CA LEU A 69 -5.02 -9.63 -5.60
C LEU A 69 -4.20 -8.71 -6.51
N ALA A 70 -3.82 -9.14 -7.71
CA ALA A 70 -3.03 -8.32 -8.63
C ALA A 70 -3.65 -6.92 -8.82
N GLY A 71 -2.82 -5.89 -8.69
CA GLY A 71 -3.23 -4.48 -8.77
C GLY A 71 -3.66 -3.85 -7.45
N HIS A 72 -4.01 -4.65 -6.43
CA HIS A 72 -4.42 -4.14 -5.12
C HIS A 72 -3.22 -3.70 -4.29
N VAL A 73 -3.47 -2.82 -3.33
CA VAL A 73 -2.48 -2.43 -2.31
C VAL A 73 -2.82 -3.13 -1.00
N GLY A 74 -1.91 -3.99 -0.54
CA GLY A 74 -1.99 -4.69 0.74
C GLY A 74 -1.24 -3.96 1.84
N PHE A 75 -1.71 -4.11 3.07
CA PHE A 75 -1.01 -3.73 4.30
C PHE A 75 -0.30 -4.96 4.89
N ILE A 76 0.91 -4.74 5.39
CA ILE A 76 1.75 -5.74 6.04
C ILE A 76 2.10 -5.19 7.42
N ASP A 77 1.70 -5.92 8.46
CA ASP A 77 2.08 -5.66 9.84
C ASP A 77 3.53 -6.13 10.07
N GLN A 78 4.33 -5.33 10.76
CA GLN A 78 5.72 -5.65 11.08
C GLN A 78 5.91 -6.94 11.89
N ALA A 79 4.88 -7.39 12.61
CA ALA A 79 4.89 -8.65 13.34
C ALA A 79 4.85 -9.87 12.39
N GLU A 80 4.28 -9.72 11.19
CA GLU A 80 4.20 -10.77 10.17
C GLU A 80 4.48 -10.27 8.75
N LEU A 81 5.76 -10.05 8.47
CA LEU A 81 6.25 -9.48 7.21
C LEU A 81 6.06 -10.37 5.97
N ASP A 82 5.64 -11.62 6.15
CA ASP A 82 5.48 -12.61 5.08
C ASP A 82 4.01 -12.85 4.66
N GLU A 83 3.07 -12.08 5.23
CA GLU A 83 1.63 -12.14 4.98
C GLU A 83 1.05 -10.74 4.71
N ILE A 84 -0.04 -10.68 3.93
CA ILE A 84 -0.86 -9.48 3.80
C ILE A 84 -1.96 -9.58 4.85
N ASP A 85 -1.97 -8.66 5.80
CA ASP A 85 -2.96 -8.62 6.87
C ASP A 85 -4.35 -8.22 6.31
N TYR A 86 -4.40 -7.13 5.54
CA TYR A 86 -5.60 -6.71 4.81
C TYR A 86 -5.27 -5.88 3.57
N VAL A 87 -6.25 -5.73 2.68
CA VAL A 87 -6.17 -4.87 1.50
C VAL A 87 -6.69 -3.49 1.85
N VAL A 88 -5.96 -2.44 1.45
CA VAL A 88 -6.31 -1.05 1.77
C VAL A 88 -6.85 -0.24 0.59
N ALA A 89 -6.63 -0.71 -0.63
CA ALA A 89 -7.18 -0.15 -1.85
C ALA A 89 -7.16 -1.18 -2.99
N SER A 90 -8.09 -1.03 -3.93
CA SER A 90 -8.15 -1.86 -5.13
C SER A 90 -7.15 -1.45 -6.22
N ASP A 91 -6.60 -0.24 -6.13
CA ASP A 91 -5.52 0.24 -6.99
C ASP A 91 -4.60 1.27 -6.32
N LEU A 92 -3.42 1.48 -6.92
CA LEU A 92 -2.39 2.37 -6.41
C LEU A 92 -2.82 3.84 -6.34
N TRP A 93 -3.59 4.35 -7.30
CA TRP A 93 -4.03 5.74 -7.32
C TRP A 93 -5.07 6.02 -6.24
N LEU A 94 -5.99 5.08 -6.01
CA LEU A 94 -6.93 5.18 -4.90
C LEU A 94 -6.20 5.12 -3.56
N PHE A 95 -5.21 4.25 -3.40
CA PHE A 95 -4.32 4.25 -2.23
C PHE A 95 -3.67 5.63 -2.00
N LEU A 96 -3.03 6.20 -3.03
CA LEU A 96 -2.39 7.53 -2.92
C LEU A 96 -3.40 8.62 -2.58
N ARG A 97 -4.61 8.57 -3.15
CA ARG A 97 -5.70 9.49 -2.80
C ARG A 97 -6.07 9.37 -1.32
N PHE A 98 -6.23 8.15 -0.80
CA PHE A 98 -6.53 7.95 0.62
C PHE A 98 -5.42 8.47 1.53
N LEU A 99 -4.16 8.20 1.17
CA LEU A 99 -2.99 8.69 1.91
C LEU A 99 -2.99 10.23 1.96
N LEU A 100 -3.21 10.91 0.83
CA LEU A 100 -3.28 12.38 0.78
C LEU A 100 -4.46 12.94 1.58
N LEU A 101 -5.63 12.30 1.54
CA LEU A 101 -6.78 12.71 2.36
C LEU A 101 -6.47 12.56 3.86
N ARG A 102 -5.73 11.53 4.25
CA ARG A 102 -5.29 11.33 5.64
C ARG A 102 -4.41 12.47 6.13
N GLU A 103 -3.51 12.96 5.28
CA GLU A 103 -2.68 14.13 5.59
C GLU A 103 -3.50 15.42 5.77
N THR A 104 -4.69 15.52 5.17
CA THR A 104 -5.62 16.63 5.42
C THR A 104 -6.42 16.49 6.72
N GLY A 105 -6.24 15.40 7.46
CA GLY A 105 -6.91 15.13 8.73
C GLY A 105 -8.03 14.09 8.68
N ASP A 106 -8.32 13.48 7.52
CA ASP A 106 -9.29 12.39 7.44
C ASP A 106 -8.74 11.13 8.12
N ARG A 107 -9.49 10.54 9.05
CA ARG A 107 -9.07 9.34 9.80
C ARG A 107 -9.93 8.11 9.52
N ARG A 108 -10.83 8.20 8.54
CA ARG A 108 -11.83 7.15 8.27
C ARG A 108 -11.24 5.98 7.49
N TRP A 109 -10.28 6.22 6.60
CA TRP A 109 -9.56 5.15 5.91
C TRP A 109 -8.47 4.53 6.82
N PRO A 110 -8.24 3.20 6.78
CA PRO A 110 -8.87 2.20 5.90
C PRO A 110 -10.11 1.50 6.50
N VAL A 111 -10.45 1.75 7.76
CA VAL A 111 -11.42 0.91 8.51
C VAL A 111 -12.89 1.31 8.35
N ASP A 112 -13.19 2.54 7.95
CA ASP A 112 -14.57 2.98 7.74
C ASP A 112 -15.11 2.48 6.40
N ARG A 113 -15.87 1.38 6.47
CA ARG A 113 -16.43 0.71 5.29
C ARG A 113 -17.18 1.65 4.34
N GLN A 114 -17.99 2.56 4.87
CA GLN A 114 -18.80 3.44 4.04
C GLN A 114 -17.93 4.43 3.25
N THR A 115 -16.95 5.04 3.91
CA THR A 115 -15.99 5.95 3.30
C THR A 115 -15.19 5.24 2.22
N VAL A 116 -14.65 4.05 2.52
CA VAL A 116 -13.88 3.27 1.54
C VAL A 116 -14.73 2.92 0.34
N LEU A 117 -15.89 2.29 0.53
CA LEU A 117 -16.73 1.85 -0.60
C LEU A 117 -17.33 3.00 -1.42
N SER A 118 -17.49 4.19 -0.84
CA SER A 118 -17.93 5.38 -1.59
C SER A 118 -16.86 5.89 -2.57
N THR A 119 -15.59 5.66 -2.25
CA THR A 119 -14.45 6.14 -3.05
C THR A 119 -13.87 5.03 -3.92
N ASP A 120 -13.84 3.81 -3.39
CA ASP A 120 -13.32 2.58 -4.00
C ASP A 120 -14.36 1.46 -3.91
N PRO A 121 -15.37 1.42 -4.81
CA PRO A 121 -16.41 0.39 -4.80
C PRO A 121 -15.87 -1.02 -5.08
N ALA A 122 -14.71 -1.15 -5.73
CA ALA A 122 -14.13 -2.44 -6.07
C ALA A 122 -13.64 -3.20 -4.82
N MET A 123 -13.33 -2.48 -3.73
CA MET A 123 -13.03 -3.08 -2.43
C MET A 123 -14.15 -3.99 -1.89
N ALA A 124 -15.39 -3.84 -2.36
CA ALA A 124 -16.47 -4.76 -2.02
C ALA A 124 -16.23 -6.22 -2.49
N ARG A 125 -15.31 -6.42 -3.44
CA ARG A 125 -14.95 -7.73 -4.00
C ARG A 125 -13.77 -8.39 -3.30
N VAL A 126 -13.04 -7.65 -2.46
CA VAL A 126 -11.93 -8.20 -1.67
C VAL A 126 -12.48 -9.29 -0.75
N PRO A 127 -11.82 -10.47 -0.64
CA PRO A 127 -12.24 -11.53 0.27
C PRO A 127 -12.48 -11.00 1.68
N ARG A 128 -13.55 -11.46 2.34
CA ARG A 128 -13.96 -10.92 3.63
C ARG A 128 -12.84 -10.93 4.67
N GLY A 129 -11.98 -11.95 4.71
CA GLY A 129 -10.87 -12.03 5.67
C GLY A 129 -9.75 -11.00 5.45
N LEU A 130 -9.70 -10.36 4.29
CA LEU A 130 -8.71 -9.34 3.94
C LEU A 130 -9.31 -7.93 3.90
N GLN A 131 -10.52 -7.73 4.42
CA GLN A 131 -11.14 -6.42 4.50
C GLN A 131 -10.68 -5.71 5.80
N PRO A 132 -10.35 -4.42 5.76
CA PRO A 132 -9.89 -3.70 6.95
C PRO A 132 -10.98 -3.50 8.02
N TRP A 133 -12.25 -3.73 7.67
CA TRP A 133 -13.42 -3.61 8.56
C TRP A 133 -14.02 -4.95 8.96
N SER A 134 -13.33 -6.07 8.71
CA SER A 134 -13.81 -7.41 9.06
C SER A 134 -13.24 -7.98 10.34
N GLY A 135 -12.28 -7.30 10.98
CA GLY A 135 -11.79 -7.68 12.30
C GLY A 135 -12.84 -7.43 13.38
N ASP A 136 -12.99 -8.36 14.32
CA ASP A 136 -13.58 -8.07 15.62
C ASP A 136 -12.57 -7.20 16.37
N ALA A 137 -13.04 -6.05 16.87
CA ALA A 137 -12.23 -5.12 17.67
C ALA A 137 -11.63 -5.77 18.92
#